data_AF-A0A2M8JDG5-F1
#
_entry.id   AF-A0A2M8JDG5-F1
#
_cell.length_a   1.000
_cell.length_b   1.000
_cell.length_c   1.000
_cell.angle_alpha   90.00
_cell.angle_beta   90.00
_cell.angle_gamma   90.00
#
_symmetry.space_group_name_H-M   'P 1'
#
loop_
_entity.id
_entity.type
_entity.pdbx_description
1 polymer ?
#
loop_
_entity_poly.entity_id
_entity_poly.type
_entity_poly.pdbx_seq_one_letter_code
_entity_poly.pdbx_strand_id
1 'polypeptide(L)' 'MKQSEIINLSAAELQVKLTELRKAYMDLKSTHAISPIANPLQVRSARRAVARVATELTKRELQ' A
#
# COMPACT_ATOMS: atom_id res chain seq x y z
N MET A 1 3.13 6.67 -2.25
CA MET A 1 2.97 6.55 -3.71
C MET A 1 1.93 7.54 -4.19
N LYS A 2 2.28 8.33 -5.20
CA LYS A 2 1.33 9.20 -5.91
C LYS A 2 0.55 8.37 -6.93
N GLN A 3 -0.66 8.79 -7.28
CA GLN A 3 -1.50 8.03 -8.22
C GLN A 3 -0.84 7.88 -9.61
N SER A 4 -0.12 8.92 -10.05
CA SER A 4 0.63 8.92 -11.30
C SER A 4 1.65 7.78 -11.41
N GLU A 5 2.32 7.45 -10.31
CA GLU A 5 3.29 6.35 -10.24
C GLU A 5 2.59 4.98 -10.31
N ILE A 6 1.33 4.89 -9.89
CA ILE A 6 0.56 3.64 -9.86
C ILE A 6 -0.03 3.33 -11.24
N ILE A 7 -0.46 4.37 -11.96
CA ILE A 7 -1.01 4.23 -13.32
C ILE A 7 0.05 3.70 -14.30
N ASN A 8 1.31 4.12 -14.16
CA ASN A 8 2.40 3.73 -15.06
C ASN A 8 2.89 2.28 -14.89
N LEU A 9 2.43 1.55 -13.87
CA LEU A 9 2.88 0.18 -13.59
C LEU A 9 2.02 -0.85 -14.30
N SER A 10 2.59 -2.01 -14.63
CA SER A 10 1.84 -3.13 -15.20
C SER A 10 0.95 -3.83 -14.16
N ALA A 11 -0.06 -4.60 -14.60
CA ALA A 11 -0.98 -5.29 -13.67
C ALA A 11 -0.22 -6.31 -12.79
N ALA A 12 0.77 -7.00 -13.35
CA ALA A 12 1.63 -7.92 -12.61
C ALA A 12 2.48 -7.19 -11.55
N GLU A 13 3.05 -6.04 -11.89
CA GLU A 13 3.82 -5.22 -10.95
C GLU A 13 2.96 -4.65 -9.83
N LEU A 14 1.71 -4.28 -10.13
CA LEU A 14 0.76 -3.83 -9.11
C LEU A 14 0.42 -4.95 -8.11
N GLN A 15 0.29 -6.19 -8.58
CA GLN A 15 0.04 -7.35 -7.71
C GLN A 15 1.21 -7.57 -6.73
N VAL A 16 2.45 -7.51 -7.25
CA VAL A 16 3.66 -7.67 -6.43
C VAL A 16 3.81 -6.51 -5.45
N LYS A 17 3.62 -5.27 -5.88
CA LYS A 17 3.65 -4.13 -4.96
C LYS A 17 2.57 -4.19 -3.89
N LEU A 18 1.39 -4.71 -4.21
CA LEU A 18 0.30 -4.84 -3.26
C LEU A 18 0.68 -5.78 -2.12
N THR A 19 1.31 -6.92 -2.41
CA THR A 19 1.74 -7.87 -1.37
C THR A 19 2.86 -7.28 -0.51
N GLU A 20 3.85 -6.62 -1.12
CA GLU A 20 4.92 -5.93 -0.40
C GLU A 20 4.39 -4.83 0.52
N LEU A 21 3.52 -3.94 0.00
CA LEU A 21 2.95 -2.83 0.79
C LEU A 21 2.04 -3.33 1.91
N ARG A 22 1.30 -4.42 1.70
CA ARG A 22 0.49 -5.05 2.76
C ARG A 22 1.37 -5.59 3.87
N LYS A 23 2.47 -6.27 3.54
CA LYS A 23 3.43 -6.79 4.51
C LYS A 23 4.06 -5.64 5.32
N ALA A 24 4.56 -4.61 4.64
CA ALA A 24 5.12 -3.43 5.29
C ALA A 24 4.10 -2.72 6.22
N TYR A 25 2.83 -2.62 5.80
CA TYR A 25 1.77 -2.07 6.65
C TYR A 25 1.47 -2.93 7.88
N MET A 26 1.46 -4.26 7.73
CA MET A 26 1.30 -5.18 8.86
C MET A 26 2.45 -5.07 9.85
N ASP A 27 3.69 -5.02 9.36
CA ASP A 27 4.89 -4.89 10.19
C ASP A 27 4.90 -3.55 10.93
N LEU A 28 4.52 -2.45 10.28
CA LEU A 28 4.34 -1.15 10.94
C LEU A 28 3.25 -1.20 12.01
N LYS A 29 2.13 -1.87 11.75
CA LYS A 29 1.02 -1.97 12.71
C LYS A 29 1.42 -2.83 13.93
N SER A 30 2.09 -3.96 13.72
CA SER A 30 2.57 -4.83 14.79
C SER A 30 3.65 -4.14 15.62
N THR A 31 4.60 -3.45 14.97
CA THR A 31 5.62 -2.65 15.65
C THR A 31 4.98 -1.57 16.51
N HIS A 32 3.94 -0.87 16.02
CA HIS A 32 3.23 0.14 16.81
C HIS A 32 2.53 -0.41 18.05
N ALA A 33 1.99 -1.62 17.93
CA ALA A 33 1.29 -2.28 19.02
C ALA A 33 2.25 -2.71 20.15
N ILE A 34 3.50 -3.04 19.79
CA ILE A 34 4.55 -3.44 20.74
C ILE A 34 5.24 -2.20 21.35
N SER A 35 5.52 -1.19 20.53
CA SER A 35 6.24 0.02 20.95
C SER A 35 5.71 1.27 20.24
N PRO A 36 5.56 2.41 20.91
CA PRO A 36 5.20 3.66 20.26
C PRO A 36 6.21 4.01 19.15
N ILE A 37 5.73 4.14 17.92
CA ILE A 37 6.58 4.53 16.78
C ILE A 37 6.78 6.03 16.83
N ALA A 38 7.98 6.48 16.47
CA ALA A 38 8.32 7.91 16.36
C ALA A 38 7.36 8.71 15.47
N ASN A 39 6.73 8.09 14.45
CA ASN A 39 5.76 8.77 13.59
C ASN A 39 4.56 7.89 13.19
N PRO A 40 3.42 7.98 13.91
CA PRO A 40 2.21 7.23 13.59
C PRO A 40 1.57 7.63 12.25
N LEU A 41 1.92 8.78 11.66
CA LEU A 41 1.40 9.18 10.35
C LEU A 41 1.90 8.28 9.21
N GLN A 42 3.00 7.56 9.42
CA GLN A 42 3.52 6.58 8.45
C GLN A 42 2.54 5.41 8.27
N VAL A 43 1.85 4.99 9.33
CA VAL A 43 0.81 3.95 9.25
C VAL A 43 -0.34 4.41 8.34
N ARG A 44 -0.71 5.69 8.44
CA ARG A 44 -1.75 6.30 7.59
C ARG A 44 -1.33 6.38 6.14
N SER A 45 -0.08 6.78 5.85
CA SER A 45 0.41 6.87 4.47
C SER A 45 0.54 5.49 3.82
N ALA A 46 1.03 4.49 4.55
CA ALA A 46 1.10 3.10 4.10
C ALA A 46 -0.29 2.53 3.79
N ARG A 47 -1.28 2.74 4.68
CA ARG A 47 -2.67 2.33 4.44
C ARG A 47 -3.26 2.93 3.15
N ARG A 48 -3.03 4.22 2.93
CA ARG A 48 -3.50 4.92 1.72
C ARG A 48 -2.81 4.40 0.44
N ALA A 49 -1.53 4.04 0.52
CA ALA A 49 -0.81 3.46 -0.60
C ALA A 49 -1.38 2.09 -1.00
N VAL A 50 -1.63 1.20 -0.03
CA VAL A 50 -2.28 -0.10 -0.26
C VAL A 50 -3.65 0.08 -0.92
N ALA A 51 -4.47 0.99 -0.40
CA ALA A 51 -5.80 1.24 -0.93
C ALA A 51 -5.75 1.67 -2.40
N ARG A 52 -4.89 2.63 -2.76
CA ARG A 52 -4.76 3.12 -4.15
C ARG A 52 -4.36 2.03 -5.14
N VAL A 53 -3.43 1.15 -4.77
CA VAL A 53 -3.02 0.03 -5.62
C VAL A 53 -4.17 -0.96 -5.80
N ALA A 54 -4.91 -1.28 -4.73
CA ALA A 54 -6.07 -2.16 -4.82
C ALA A 54 -7.19 -1.57 -5.69
N THR A 55 -7.41 -0.25 -5.62
CA THR A 55 -8.40 0.45 -6.47
C THR A 55 -8.01 0.43 -7.95
N GLU A 56 -6.73 0.58 -8.28
CA GLU A 56 -6.27 0.47 -9.68
C GLU A 56 -6.38 -0.96 -10.21
N LEU A 57 -6.08 -1.98 -9.40
CA LEU A 57 -6.28 -3.37 -9.81
C LEU A 57 -7.75 -3.66 -10.12
N THR A 58 -8.67 -3.30 -9.23
CA THR A 58 -10.11 -3.47 -9.47
C THR A 58 -10.61 -2.67 -10.67
N LYS A 59 -10.09 -1.45 -10.88
CA LYS A 59 -10.42 -0.65 -12.07
C LYS A 59 -10.00 -1.35 -13.37
N ARG A 60 -8.86 -2.04 -13.38
CA ARG A 60 -8.36 -2.80 -14.54
C ARG A 60 -9.12 -4.10 -14.76
N GLU A 61 -9.60 -4.74 -13.71
CA GLU A 61 -10.43 -5.96 -13.79
C GLU A 61 -11.85 -5.68 -14.32
N LEU A 62 -12.36 -4.46 -14.09
CA LEU A 62 -13.70 -4.02 -14.53
C LEU A 62 -13.73 -3.41 -15.94
N GLN A 63 -12.57 -3.24 -16.59
CA GLN A 63 -12.45 -2.81 -17.98
C GLN A 63 -12.37 -4.00 -18.93
#